data_AF-A0A935QKS0-F1
#
_entry.id   AF-A0A935QKS0-F1
#
_cell.length_a   1.000
_cell.length_b   1.000
_cell.length_c   1.000
_cell.angle_alpha   90.00
_cell.angle_beta   90.00
_cell.angle_gamma   90.00
#
_symmetry.space_group_name_H-M   'P 1'
#
loop_
_entity.id
_entity.type
_entity.pdbx_description
1 polymer ?
#
loop_
_entity_poly.entity_id
_entity_poly.type
_entity_poly.pdbx_seq_one_letter_code
_entity_poly.pdbx_strand_id
1 'polypeptide(L)'
;MVALAHELGVAVNVVGTLAHSVAVGVPLSEAVANVGHEYGDAGQLQVRLEDDRRRLRESGELLLARSRDIFVDELGHPAYERIVGELTPDESRILLLLVRKGPQVSVDVRTGGPLAWFTSELIATRMTMVGPRAGCRHQGDVPSYLNNLGRLGLLEWSAERLPDPGPYQVLEVQPDVLAAVKSVRFPKIIRRSLLLTPFGRDFCRAVFGESGPEPMAMLGQRTGKLKGSP
;
A
#
# COMPACT_ATOMS: atom_id res chain seq x y z
N MET A 1 -18.98 6.26 -21.94
CA MET A 1 -19.83 7.01 -22.91
C MET A 1 -21.30 6.93 -22.52
N VAL A 2 -21.88 5.76 -22.21
CA VAL A 2 -23.31 5.62 -21.83
C VAL A 2 -23.68 6.28 -20.49
N ALA A 3 -22.83 6.16 -19.45
CA ALA A 3 -23.11 6.76 -18.14
C ALA A 3 -23.12 8.31 -18.16
N LEU A 4 -22.16 8.93 -18.88
CA LEU A 4 -22.08 10.39 -19.00
C LEU A 4 -23.29 10.97 -19.76
N ALA A 5 -23.77 10.26 -20.79
CA ALA A 5 -24.96 10.67 -21.54
C ALA A 5 -26.24 10.58 -20.68
N HIS A 6 -26.31 9.59 -19.79
CA HIS A 6 -27.41 9.45 -18.84
C HIS A 6 -27.40 10.59 -17.80
N GLU A 7 -26.24 10.88 -17.19
CA GLU A 7 -26.10 11.99 -16.22
C GLU A 7 -26.42 13.37 -16.84
N LEU A 8 -25.98 13.63 -18.08
CA LEU A 8 -26.33 14.85 -18.82
C LEU A 8 -27.84 14.94 -19.11
N GLY A 9 -28.48 13.83 -19.46
CA GLY A 9 -29.93 13.79 -19.69
C GLY A 9 -30.75 14.07 -18.43
N VAL A 10 -30.32 13.54 -17.29
CA VAL A 10 -30.95 13.80 -15.98
C VAL A 10 -30.81 15.28 -15.61
N ALA A 11 -29.62 15.87 -15.75
CA ALA A 11 -29.39 17.27 -15.40
C ALA A 11 -30.24 18.25 -16.24
N VAL A 12 -30.37 17.99 -17.55
CA VAL A 12 -31.18 18.83 -18.45
C VAL A 12 -32.67 18.76 -18.09
N ASN A 13 -33.18 17.58 -17.73
CA ASN A 13 -34.57 17.41 -17.31
C ASN A 13 -34.85 18.10 -15.97
N VAL A 14 -33.95 17.99 -14.99
CA VAL A 14 -34.08 18.67 -13.68
C VAL A 14 -34.19 20.19 -13.85
N VAL A 15 -33.34 20.80 -14.67
CA VAL A 15 -33.37 22.24 -14.94
C VAL A 15 -34.66 22.66 -15.66
N GLY A 16 -35.13 21.85 -16.62
CA GLY A 16 -36.39 22.09 -17.32
C GLY A 16 -37.61 22.05 -16.40
N THR A 17 -37.70 21.06 -15.51
CA THR A 17 -38.79 20.91 -14.54
C THR A 17 -38.81 22.06 -13.51
N LEU A 18 -37.63 22.49 -13.03
CA LEU A 18 -37.51 23.65 -12.13
C LEU A 18 -37.97 24.94 -12.82
N ALA A 19 -37.52 25.18 -14.05
CA ALA A 19 -37.86 26.37 -14.81
C ALA A 19 -39.37 26.45 -15.11
N HIS A 20 -39.99 25.32 -15.46
CA HIS A 20 -41.44 25.26 -15.68
C HIS A 20 -42.23 25.53 -14.40
N SER A 21 -41.83 24.93 -13.27
CA SER A 21 -42.54 25.10 -11.98
C SER A 21 -42.52 26.55 -11.50
N VAL A 22 -41.37 27.22 -11.63
CA VAL A 22 -41.25 28.65 -11.27
C VAL A 22 -42.07 29.52 -12.22
N ALA A 23 -42.10 29.19 -13.52
CA ALA A 23 -42.89 29.92 -14.51
C ALA A 23 -44.41 29.86 -14.26
N VAL A 24 -44.90 28.77 -13.64
CA VAL A 24 -46.31 28.60 -13.26
C VAL A 24 -46.61 29.21 -11.87
N GLY A 25 -45.63 29.89 -11.26
CA GLY A 25 -45.81 30.65 -10.02
C GLY A 25 -45.51 29.88 -8.74
N VAL A 26 -44.92 28.68 -8.82
CA VAL A 26 -44.46 27.94 -7.64
C VAL A 26 -43.21 28.63 -7.09
N PRO A 27 -43.16 28.95 -5.78
CA PRO A 27 -41.95 29.50 -5.15
C PRO A 27 -40.75 28.58 -5.40
N LEU A 28 -39.58 29.16 -5.70
CA LEU A 28 -38.37 28.40 -6.04
C LEU A 28 -38.01 27.35 -4.99
N SER A 29 -38.20 27.66 -3.70
CA SER A 29 -37.95 26.73 -2.59
C SER A 29 -38.85 25.49 -2.64
N GLU A 30 -40.10 25.65 -3.06
CA GLU A 30 -41.08 24.57 -3.18
C GLU A 30 -40.87 23.78 -4.48
N ALA A 31 -40.55 24.45 -5.59
CA ALA A 31 -40.16 23.80 -6.83
C ALA A 31 -38.92 22.91 -6.66
N VAL A 32 -37.90 23.39 -5.94
CA VAL A 32 -36.69 22.61 -5.61
C VAL A 32 -37.00 21.41 -4.71
N ALA A 33 -37.89 21.58 -3.72
CA ALA A 33 -38.31 20.48 -2.86
C ALA A 33 -39.07 19.39 -3.65
N ASN A 34 -39.99 19.79 -4.52
CA ASN A 34 -40.80 18.87 -5.34
C ASN A 34 -39.93 18.09 -6.34
N VAL A 35 -38.96 18.75 -6.98
CA VAL A 35 -37.98 18.10 -7.86
C VAL A 35 -37.04 17.17 -7.06
N GLY A 36 -36.67 17.54 -5.83
CA GLY A 36 -35.94 16.66 -4.91
C GLY A 36 -36.71 15.37 -4.58
N HIS A 37 -38.04 15.44 -4.53
CA HIS A 37 -38.91 14.27 -4.36
C HIS A 37 -39.10 13.46 -5.65
N GLU A 38 -39.22 14.12 -6.81
CA GLU A 38 -39.40 13.48 -8.12
C GLU A 38 -38.14 12.74 -8.61
N TYR A 39 -36.95 13.25 -8.30
CA TYR A 39 -35.70 12.69 -8.82
C TYR A 39 -34.98 11.71 -7.90
N GLY A 40 -35.48 11.43 -6.69
CA GLY A 40 -35.28 10.19 -5.89
C GLY A 40 -33.86 9.65 -5.60
N ASP A 41 -32.81 10.23 -6.18
CA ASP A 41 -31.47 9.65 -6.27
C ASP A 41 -30.74 9.70 -4.92
N ALA A 42 -30.95 10.77 -4.15
CA ALA A 42 -30.44 10.88 -2.78
C ALA A 42 -31.07 9.83 -1.82
N GLY A 43 -32.36 9.55 -1.99
CA GLY A 43 -33.08 8.55 -1.19
C GLY A 43 -32.69 7.13 -1.56
N GLN A 44 -32.52 6.83 -2.85
CA GLN A 44 -32.07 5.52 -3.32
C GLN A 44 -30.61 5.24 -2.93
N LEU A 45 -29.74 6.26 -2.95
CA LEU A 45 -28.37 6.14 -2.46
C LEU A 45 -28.34 5.88 -0.95
N GLN A 46 -29.18 6.55 -0.16
CA GLN A 46 -29.30 6.30 1.27
C GLN A 46 -29.77 4.88 1.58
N VAL A 47 -30.84 4.40 0.91
CA VAL A 47 -31.35 3.03 1.08
C VAL A 47 -30.29 2.00 0.70
N ARG A 48 -29.57 2.21 -0.40
CA ARG A 48 -28.48 1.32 -0.83
C ARG A 48 -27.34 1.26 0.19
N LEU A 49 -26.92 2.41 0.72
CA LEU A 49 -25.89 2.47 1.75
C LEU A 49 -26.33 1.79 3.05
N GLU A 50 -27.61 1.90 3.43
CA GLU A 50 -28.17 1.21 4.59
C GLU A 50 -28.20 -0.32 4.39
N ASP A 51 -28.56 -0.78 3.20
CA ASP A 51 -28.53 -2.19 2.84
C ASP A 51 -27.11 -2.77 2.81
N ASP A 52 -26.14 -2.04 2.24
CA ASP A 52 -24.73 -2.44 2.24
C ASP A 52 -24.18 -2.52 3.67
N ARG A 53 -24.56 -1.57 4.54
CA ARG A 53 -24.20 -1.60 5.97
C ARG A 53 -24.83 -2.76 6.71
N ARG A 54 -26.08 -3.12 6.38
CA ARG A 54 -26.79 -4.27 6.95
C ARG A 54 -26.07 -5.57 6.58
N ARG A 55 -25.74 -5.76 5.30
CA ARG A 55 -24.99 -6.94 4.82
C ARG A 55 -23.61 -7.07 5.46
N LEU A 56 -22.92 -5.95 5.67
CA LEU A 56 -21.62 -5.96 6.35
C LEU A 56 -21.75 -6.37 7.83
N ARG A 57 -22.81 -5.91 8.51
CA ARG A 57 -23.11 -6.33 9.90
C ARG A 57 -23.45 -7.81 9.98
N GLU A 58 -24.33 -8.30 9.11
CA GLU A 58 -24.69 -9.73 9.03
C GLU A 58 -23.46 -10.60 8.75
N SER A 59 -22.58 -10.15 7.84
CA SER A 59 -21.31 -10.83 7.56
C SER A 59 -20.39 -10.85 8.79
N GLY A 60 -20.35 -9.77 9.57
CA GLY A 60 -19.60 -9.69 10.83
C GLY A 60 -20.15 -10.62 11.91
N GLU A 61 -21.47 -10.73 12.03
CA GLU A 61 -22.13 -11.67 12.96
C GLU A 61 -21.83 -13.12 12.59
N LEU A 62 -21.89 -13.47 11.30
CA LEU A 62 -21.51 -14.79 10.80
C LEU A 62 -20.03 -15.10 11.04
N LEU A 63 -19.15 -14.10 10.94
CA LEU A 63 -17.73 -14.26 11.26
C LEU A 63 -17.51 -14.55 12.74
N LEU A 64 -18.18 -13.82 13.63
CA LEU A 64 -18.12 -14.05 15.07
C LEU A 64 -18.75 -15.39 15.49
N ALA A 65 -19.78 -15.84 14.78
CA ALA A 65 -20.34 -17.17 14.97
C ALA A 65 -19.32 -18.26 14.60
N ARG A 66 -18.63 -18.10 13.45
CA ARG A 66 -17.56 -19.02 13.00
C ARG A 66 -16.32 -18.99 13.88
N SER A 67 -15.93 -17.84 14.42
CA SER A 67 -14.76 -17.74 15.31
C SER A 67 -14.92 -18.50 16.63
N ARG A 68 -16.15 -18.91 16.96
CA ARG A 68 -16.46 -19.73 18.14
C ARG A 68 -16.38 -21.23 17.84
N ASP A 69 -16.20 -21.61 16.57
CA ASP A 69 -16.05 -22.99 16.16
C ASP A 69 -14.58 -23.42 16.28
N ILE A 70 -14.33 -24.40 17.15
CA ILE A 70 -12.99 -24.88 17.52
C ILE A 70 -12.52 -25.97 16.54
N PHE A 71 -13.38 -26.44 15.62
CA PHE A 71 -13.11 -27.54 14.70
C PHE A 71 -12.73 -27.10 13.28
N VAL A 72 -12.49 -25.80 13.06
CA VAL A 72 -12.02 -25.29 11.76
C VAL A 72 -10.53 -25.59 11.62
N ASP A 73 -10.21 -26.66 10.90
CA ASP A 73 -8.85 -26.96 10.44
C ASP A 73 -8.50 -26.05 9.25
N GLU A 74 -8.20 -24.79 9.56
CA GLU A 74 -7.79 -23.80 8.55
C GLU A 74 -6.39 -24.15 8.04
N LEU A 75 -6.35 -24.91 6.94
CA LEU A 75 -5.17 -25.12 6.10
C LEU A 75 -4.71 -23.76 5.50
N GLY A 76 -4.06 -22.95 6.32
CA GLY A 76 -3.54 -21.63 5.97
C GLY A 76 -4.53 -20.48 6.19
N HIS A 77 -3.98 -19.26 6.29
CA HIS A 77 -4.78 -18.05 6.50
C HIS A 77 -5.67 -17.79 5.27
N PRO A 78 -7.00 -17.64 5.40
CA PRO A 78 -7.95 -17.55 4.27
C PRO A 78 -7.78 -16.31 3.39
N ALA A 79 -6.92 -15.37 3.77
CA ALA A 79 -6.53 -14.25 2.91
C ALA A 79 -5.44 -14.62 1.90
N TYR A 80 -4.63 -15.66 2.14
CA TYR A 80 -3.46 -15.96 1.32
C TYR A 80 -3.83 -16.32 -0.11
N GLU A 81 -4.88 -17.13 -0.31
CA GLU A 81 -5.37 -17.47 -1.66
C GLU A 81 -5.78 -16.22 -2.46
N ARG A 82 -6.50 -15.30 -1.81
CA ARG A 82 -6.90 -14.02 -2.42
C ARG A 82 -5.69 -13.17 -2.77
N ILE A 83 -4.75 -13.04 -1.83
CA ILE A 83 -3.52 -12.26 -2.03
C ILE A 83 -2.71 -12.82 -3.20
N VAL A 84 -2.55 -14.15 -3.32
CA VAL A 84 -1.84 -14.77 -4.45
C VAL A 84 -2.46 -14.38 -5.79
N GLY A 85 -3.80 -14.33 -5.87
CA GLY A 85 -4.52 -13.87 -7.06
C GLY A 85 -4.33 -12.38 -7.40
N GLU A 86 -3.91 -11.57 -6.43
CA GLU A 86 -3.62 -10.13 -6.59
C GLU A 86 -2.14 -9.84 -6.91
N LEU A 87 -1.27 -10.86 -6.95
CA LEU A 87 0.15 -10.70 -7.21
C LEU A 87 0.51 -10.87 -8.69
N THR A 88 1.37 -9.99 -9.18
CA THR A 88 2.08 -10.16 -10.44
C THR A 88 3.28 -11.09 -10.28
N PRO A 89 3.80 -11.66 -11.39
CA PRO A 89 5.04 -12.44 -11.35
C PRO A 89 6.25 -11.63 -10.84
N ASP A 90 6.33 -10.34 -11.13
CA ASP A 90 7.45 -9.48 -10.69
C ASP A 90 7.35 -9.13 -9.20
N GLU A 91 6.15 -8.93 -8.66
CA GLU A 91 5.93 -8.80 -7.21
C GLU A 91 6.33 -10.07 -6.46
N SER A 92 5.98 -11.23 -7.00
CA SER A 92 6.43 -12.52 -6.45
C SER A 92 7.96 -12.65 -6.44
N ARG A 93 8.65 -12.14 -7.47
CA ARG A 93 10.12 -12.10 -7.51
C ARG A 93 10.70 -11.20 -6.42
N ILE A 94 10.08 -10.05 -6.16
CA ILE A 94 10.49 -9.12 -5.10
C ILE A 94 10.34 -9.78 -3.72
N LEU A 95 9.21 -10.44 -3.46
CA LEU A 95 9.01 -11.19 -2.22
C LEU A 95 10.06 -12.30 -2.07
N LEU A 96 10.34 -13.05 -3.12
CA LEU A 96 11.35 -14.11 -3.11
C LEU A 96 12.77 -13.56 -2.87
N LEU A 97 13.11 -12.39 -3.42
CA LEU A 97 14.37 -11.70 -3.12
C LEU A 97 14.47 -11.41 -1.62
N LEU A 98 13.42 -10.86 -1.02
CA LEU A 98 13.41 -10.50 0.41
C LEU A 98 13.47 -11.72 1.31
N VAL A 99 12.80 -12.82 0.94
CA VAL A 99 12.91 -14.10 1.65
C VAL A 99 14.34 -14.61 1.60
N ARG A 100 15.00 -14.58 0.43
CA ARG A 100 16.32 -15.20 0.23
C ARG A 100 17.50 -14.35 0.68
N LYS A 101 17.39 -13.03 0.54
CA LYS A 101 18.49 -12.07 0.78
C LYS A 101 18.23 -11.15 1.95
N GLY A 102 17.08 -11.31 2.62
CA GLY A 102 16.69 -10.46 3.73
C GLY A 102 16.32 -9.04 3.29
N PRO A 103 16.29 -8.10 4.25
CA PRO A 103 15.94 -6.70 4.01
C PRO A 103 16.78 -6.06 2.90
N GLN A 104 16.15 -5.19 2.11
CA GLN A 104 16.82 -4.43 1.04
C GLN A 104 17.03 -2.98 1.46
N VAL A 105 18.10 -2.36 0.97
CA VAL A 105 18.38 -0.96 1.25
C VAL A 105 17.50 -0.02 0.42
N SER A 106 17.18 1.13 1.01
CA SER A 106 16.55 2.23 0.30
C SER A 106 17.06 3.58 0.77
N VAL A 107 16.92 4.58 -0.08
CA VAL A 107 17.30 5.96 0.24
C VAL A 107 16.22 6.93 -0.17
N ASP A 108 16.08 7.98 0.62
CA ASP A 108 15.32 9.18 0.26
C ASP A 108 16.29 10.35 0.12
N VAL A 109 15.98 11.25 -0.80
CA VAL A 109 16.70 12.50 -1.01
C VAL A 109 15.79 13.66 -0.62
N ARG A 110 16.27 14.52 0.29
CA ARG A 110 15.57 15.72 0.75
C ARG A 110 16.41 16.97 0.57
N THR A 111 15.76 18.13 0.60
CA THR A 111 16.47 19.41 0.82
C THR A 111 16.95 19.54 2.26
N GLY A 112 18.18 20.01 2.39
CA GLY A 112 18.92 20.29 3.61
C GLY A 112 19.46 21.73 3.64
N GLY A 113 20.42 22.02 4.52
CA GLY A 113 21.08 23.32 4.65
C GLY A 113 20.45 24.28 5.67
N PRO A 114 20.94 25.53 5.75
CA PRO A 114 20.62 26.49 6.82
C PRO A 114 19.14 26.88 6.95
N LEU A 115 18.33 26.64 5.90
CA LEU A 115 16.88 26.90 5.89
C LEU A 115 16.01 25.64 6.05
N ALA A 116 16.61 24.44 6.07
CA ALA A 116 15.85 23.18 6.09
C ALA A 116 15.11 22.90 7.40
N TRP A 117 15.37 23.69 8.44
CA TRP A 117 14.60 23.67 9.69
C TRP A 117 13.19 24.25 9.51
N PHE A 118 12.99 25.12 8.51
CA PHE A 118 11.68 25.66 8.15
C PHE A 118 11.02 24.91 7.00
N THR A 119 11.82 24.47 6.02
CA THR A 119 11.30 23.79 4.82
C THR A 119 12.25 22.67 4.39
N SER A 120 11.92 21.44 4.78
CA SER A 120 12.57 20.25 4.23
C SER A 120 11.59 19.58 3.28
N GLU A 121 11.89 19.65 1.99
CA GLU A 121 11.12 19.05 0.91
C GLU A 121 11.68 17.67 0.56
N LEU A 122 10.80 16.73 0.22
CA LEU A 122 11.16 15.40 -0.24
C LEU A 122 11.27 15.41 -1.76
N ILE A 123 12.50 15.27 -2.27
CA ILE A 123 12.81 15.37 -3.70
C ILE A 123 12.62 14.02 -4.38
N ALA A 124 13.12 12.97 -3.75
CA ALA A 124 12.94 11.60 -4.18
C ALA A 124 12.77 10.70 -2.96
N THR A 125 11.92 9.69 -3.07
CA THR A 125 11.60 8.78 -1.98
C THR A 125 11.69 7.34 -2.43
N ARG A 126 12.04 6.46 -1.48
CA ARG A 126 12.03 5.00 -1.63
C ARG A 126 12.87 4.53 -2.81
N MET A 127 13.95 5.23 -3.12
CA MET A 127 14.87 4.82 -4.18
C MET A 127 15.56 3.54 -3.75
N THR A 128 15.54 2.51 -4.60
CA THR A 128 16.02 1.18 -4.26
C THR A 128 16.41 0.39 -5.50
N MET A 129 17.30 -0.60 -5.34
CA MET A 129 17.71 -1.52 -6.40
C MET A 129 16.91 -2.83 -6.41
N VAL A 130 15.78 -2.88 -5.69
CA VAL A 130 14.96 -4.10 -5.58
C VAL A 130 14.53 -4.64 -6.94
N GLY A 131 14.09 -3.79 -7.87
CA GLY A 131 13.66 -4.21 -9.21
C GLY A 131 14.72 -4.99 -9.99
N PRO A 132 15.89 -4.37 -10.26
CA PRO A 132 17.01 -5.05 -10.91
C PRO A 132 17.47 -6.30 -10.14
N ARG A 133 17.56 -6.24 -8.81
CA ARG A 133 18.04 -7.35 -7.97
C ARG A 133 17.07 -8.53 -7.92
N ALA A 134 15.78 -8.28 -8.01
CA ALA A 134 14.74 -9.32 -8.08
C ALA A 134 14.60 -9.89 -9.49
N GLY A 135 15.22 -9.28 -10.50
CA GLY A 135 15.05 -9.67 -11.90
C GLY A 135 13.64 -9.35 -12.41
N CYS A 136 13.06 -8.23 -11.98
CA CYS A 136 11.78 -7.77 -12.51
C CYS A 136 11.91 -7.50 -14.01
N ARG A 137 10.92 -7.97 -14.79
CA ARG A 137 10.90 -7.75 -16.24
C ARG A 137 10.62 -6.29 -16.57
N HIS A 138 9.72 -5.66 -15.82
CA HIS A 138 9.34 -4.26 -16.02
C HIS A 138 9.84 -3.41 -14.85
N GLN A 139 11.08 -2.91 -14.98
CA GLN A 139 11.72 -2.14 -13.90
C GLN A 139 11.03 -0.79 -13.64
N GLY A 140 10.38 -0.21 -14.66
CA GLY A 140 9.63 1.05 -14.51
C GLY A 140 8.39 0.92 -13.61
N ASP A 141 7.85 -0.29 -13.46
CA ASP A 141 6.64 -0.54 -12.67
C ASP A 141 6.94 -0.88 -11.21
N VAL A 142 8.23 -0.96 -10.83
CA VAL A 142 8.66 -1.29 -9.46
C VAL A 142 8.01 -0.41 -8.39
N PRO A 143 7.84 0.92 -8.57
CA PRO A 143 7.10 1.74 -7.61
C PRO A 143 5.66 1.25 -7.39
N SER A 144 4.96 0.84 -8.47
CA SER A 144 3.61 0.29 -8.40
C SER A 144 3.59 -1.07 -7.71
N TYR A 145 4.54 -1.94 -8.00
CA TYR A 145 4.71 -3.24 -7.34
C TYR A 145 4.91 -3.07 -5.83
N LEU A 146 5.81 -2.17 -5.42
CA LEU A 146 6.07 -1.90 -4.01
C LEU A 146 4.87 -1.26 -3.31
N ASN A 147 4.07 -0.45 -4.01
CA ASN A 147 2.83 0.10 -3.47
C ASN A 147 1.79 -1.01 -3.22
N ASN A 148 1.55 -1.87 -4.22
CA ASN A 148 0.59 -2.97 -4.08
C ASN A 148 1.02 -3.94 -2.98
N LEU A 149 2.30 -4.33 -2.92
CA LEU A 149 2.82 -5.17 -1.86
C LEU A 149 2.71 -4.52 -0.47
N GLY A 150 2.88 -3.20 -0.38
CA GLY A 150 2.61 -2.44 0.84
C GLY A 150 1.13 -2.39 1.21
N ARG A 151 0.24 -2.18 0.22
CA ARG A 151 -1.23 -2.19 0.38
C ARG A 151 -1.73 -3.55 0.90
N LEU A 152 -1.16 -4.63 0.41
CA LEU A 152 -1.43 -6.01 0.84
C LEU A 152 -0.85 -6.32 2.23
N GLY A 153 -0.10 -5.38 2.83
CA GLY A 153 0.50 -5.55 4.14
C GLY A 153 1.69 -6.52 4.15
N LEU A 154 2.27 -6.83 2.99
CA LEU A 154 3.39 -7.78 2.86
C LEU A 154 4.75 -7.12 3.11
N LEU A 155 4.86 -5.81 2.84
CA LEU A 155 6.09 -5.02 2.96
C LEU A 155 5.89 -3.80 3.85
N GLU A 156 6.97 -3.41 4.53
CA GLU A 156 7.05 -2.14 5.24
C GLU A 156 8.39 -1.45 5.02
N TRP A 157 8.38 -0.12 5.15
CA TRP A 157 9.56 0.72 5.09
C TRP A 157 9.99 1.07 6.51
N SER A 158 11.17 0.63 6.92
CA SER A 158 11.72 0.98 8.23
C SER A 158 12.66 2.17 8.11
N ALA A 159 12.59 3.05 9.11
CA ALA A 159 13.57 4.12 9.31
C ALA A 159 14.92 3.57 9.81
N GLU A 160 14.95 2.33 10.28
CA GLU A 160 16.17 1.66 10.70
C GLU A 160 17.06 1.34 9.51
N ARG A 161 18.35 1.62 9.67
CA ARG A 161 19.37 1.34 8.66
C ARG A 161 19.89 -0.07 8.85
N LEU A 162 20.20 -0.73 7.74
CA LEU A 162 20.90 -2.02 7.82
C LEU A 162 22.32 -1.83 8.40
N PRO A 163 22.83 -2.80 9.18
CA PRO A 163 24.16 -2.70 9.78
C PRO A 163 25.29 -2.57 8.76
N ASP A 164 25.17 -3.26 7.63
CA ASP A 164 26.15 -3.20 6.54
C ASP A 164 25.99 -1.90 5.72
N PRO A 165 27.00 -1.00 5.71
CA PRO A 165 26.94 0.22 4.93
C PRO A 165 27.20 0.00 3.42
N GLY A 166 27.80 -1.12 3.02
CA GLY A 166 28.24 -1.37 1.64
C GLY A 166 27.11 -1.24 0.61
N PRO A 167 25.95 -1.91 0.79
CA PRO A 167 24.82 -1.79 -0.13
C PRO A 167 24.28 -0.35 -0.27
N TYR A 168 24.37 0.47 0.77
CA TYR A 168 23.98 1.88 0.68
C TYR A 168 24.93 2.68 -0.20
N GLN A 169 26.25 2.44 -0.10
CA GLN A 169 27.24 3.13 -0.94
C GLN A 169 27.00 2.82 -2.43
N VAL A 170 26.66 1.57 -2.75
CA VAL A 170 26.29 1.17 -4.11
C VAL A 170 25.00 1.84 -4.58
N LEU A 171 24.00 1.96 -3.70
CA LEU A 171 22.73 2.61 -4.02
C LEU A 171 22.90 4.14 -4.22
N GLU A 172 23.74 4.78 -3.41
CA GLU A 172 23.98 6.23 -3.45
C GLU A 172 24.64 6.71 -4.75
N VAL A 173 25.35 5.81 -5.45
CA VAL A 173 25.98 6.10 -6.74
C VAL A 173 25.13 5.70 -7.95
N GLN A 174 23.89 5.22 -7.73
CA GLN A 174 23.01 4.90 -8.84
C GLN A 174 22.61 6.16 -9.62
N PRO A 175 22.43 6.08 -10.95
CA PRO A 175 22.16 7.25 -11.80
C PRO A 175 20.98 8.09 -11.30
N ASP A 176 19.88 7.44 -10.92
CA ASP A 176 18.66 8.12 -10.48
C ASP A 176 18.87 8.86 -9.15
N VAL A 177 19.59 8.24 -8.20
CA VAL A 177 19.92 8.85 -6.91
C VAL A 177 20.83 10.05 -7.12
N LEU A 178 21.85 9.92 -7.97
CA LEU A 178 22.73 11.04 -8.32
C LEU A 178 21.98 12.17 -9.02
N ALA A 179 21.01 11.86 -9.88
CA ALA A 179 20.16 12.86 -10.53
C ALA A 179 19.32 13.64 -9.50
N ALA A 180 18.71 12.94 -8.54
CA ALA A 180 17.95 13.56 -7.45
C ALA A 180 18.83 14.39 -6.50
N VAL A 181 20.06 13.94 -6.23
CA VAL A 181 21.02 14.69 -5.39
C VAL A 181 21.47 15.96 -6.10
N LYS A 182 21.71 15.91 -7.42
CA LYS A 182 22.15 17.05 -8.23
C LYS A 182 21.04 18.06 -8.52
N SER A 183 19.77 17.69 -8.37
CA SER A 183 18.65 18.61 -8.61
C SER A 183 18.49 19.67 -7.52
N VAL A 184 19.21 19.55 -6.39
CA VAL A 184 19.14 20.49 -5.26
C VAL A 184 20.51 20.94 -4.77
N ARG A 185 20.58 22.18 -4.28
CA ARG A 185 21.84 22.80 -3.82
C ARG A 185 22.41 22.15 -2.55
N PHE A 186 21.54 21.71 -1.63
CA PHE A 186 21.92 21.13 -0.35
C PHE A 186 21.18 19.80 -0.15
N PRO A 187 21.62 18.70 -0.79
CA PRO A 187 20.95 17.41 -0.66
C PRO A 187 21.23 16.77 0.71
N LYS A 188 20.21 16.14 1.29
CA LYS A 188 20.31 15.26 2.46
C LYS A 188 19.80 13.87 2.09
N ILE A 189 20.68 12.89 2.14
CA ILE A 189 20.33 11.48 1.91
C ILE A 189 19.90 10.86 3.24
N ILE A 190 18.73 10.22 3.25
CA ILE A 190 18.22 9.46 4.40
C ILE A 190 18.19 7.99 4.03
N ARG A 191 19.08 7.22 4.65
CA ARG A 191 19.15 5.76 4.51
C ARG A 191 18.01 5.11 5.28
N ARG A 192 17.32 4.18 4.63
CA ARG A 192 16.18 3.39 5.14
C ARG A 192 16.30 1.93 4.72
N SER A 193 15.37 1.10 5.15
CA SER A 193 15.30 -0.29 4.73
C SER A 193 13.88 -0.68 4.32
N LEU A 194 13.81 -1.64 3.38
CA LEU A 194 12.59 -2.32 2.94
C LEU A 194 12.64 -3.75 3.46
N LEU A 195 11.60 -4.18 4.15
CA LEU A 195 11.55 -5.50 4.75
C LEU A 195 10.13 -6.08 4.70
N LEU A 196 10.05 -7.40 4.86
CA LEU A 196 8.78 -8.10 5.00
C LEU A 196 8.17 -7.74 6.37
N THR A 197 6.87 -7.54 6.40
CA THR A 197 6.12 -7.50 7.67
C THR A 197 6.08 -8.89 8.32
N PRO A 198 5.66 -9.03 9.58
CA PRO A 198 5.38 -10.35 10.16
C PRO A 198 4.39 -11.16 9.31
N PHE A 199 3.28 -10.54 8.90
CA PHE A 199 2.28 -11.14 8.02
C PHE A 199 2.87 -11.55 6.66
N GLY A 200 3.71 -10.70 6.06
CA GLY A 200 4.39 -10.99 4.80
C GLY A 200 5.36 -12.16 4.91
N ARG A 201 6.05 -12.33 6.05
CA ARG A 201 6.90 -13.51 6.30
C ARG A 201 6.08 -14.79 6.36
N ASP A 202 4.98 -14.79 7.11
CA ASP A 202 4.12 -15.96 7.24
C ASP A 202 3.43 -16.32 5.92
N PHE A 203 2.98 -15.31 5.16
CA PHE A 203 2.49 -15.47 3.79
C PHE A 203 3.55 -16.13 2.90
N CYS A 204 4.77 -15.59 2.88
CA CYS A 204 5.85 -16.15 2.06
C CYS A 204 6.20 -17.58 2.46
N ARG A 205 6.18 -17.91 3.75
CA ARG A 205 6.41 -19.29 4.22
C ARG A 205 5.30 -20.24 3.74
N ALA A 206 4.04 -19.82 3.82
CA ALA A 206 2.91 -20.63 3.39
C ALA A 206 2.89 -20.85 1.87
N VAL A 207 3.23 -19.81 1.09
CA VAL A 207 3.11 -19.83 -0.38
C VAL A 207 4.37 -20.34 -1.08
N PHE A 208 5.57 -20.02 -0.57
CA PHE A 208 6.85 -20.37 -1.19
C PHE A 208 7.62 -21.49 -0.43
N GLY A 209 7.07 -21.98 0.69
CA GLY A 209 7.69 -23.01 1.54
C GLY A 209 8.91 -22.52 2.33
N GLU A 210 9.62 -23.45 2.98
CA GLU A 210 10.86 -23.20 3.76
C GLU A 210 12.09 -22.84 2.90
N SER A 211 11.91 -22.32 1.69
CA SER A 211 13.01 -21.92 0.81
C SER A 211 13.62 -20.53 1.13
N GLY A 212 13.44 -20.07 2.39
CA GLY A 212 14.19 -18.95 2.98
C GLY A 212 15.31 -19.50 3.88
N PRO A 213 16.51 -18.88 3.90
CA PRO A 213 17.59 -19.35 4.76
C PRO A 213 17.14 -19.33 6.22
N GLU A 214 17.64 -20.27 7.02
CA GLU A 214 17.60 -20.13 8.47
C GLU A 214 18.04 -18.71 8.85
N PRO A 215 17.39 -18.07 9.83
CA PRO A 215 17.85 -16.79 10.33
C PRO A 215 19.29 -16.97 10.77
N MET A 216 20.23 -16.50 9.94
CA MET A 216 21.65 -16.51 10.23
C MET A 216 21.77 -15.84 11.58
N ALA A 217 22.14 -16.67 12.55
CA ALA A 217 22.12 -16.34 13.94
C ALA A 217 22.73 -14.96 14.17
N MET A 218 22.18 -14.29 15.18
CA MET A 218 22.85 -13.32 16.04
C MET A 218 24.17 -13.91 16.58
N LEU A 219 25.12 -14.22 15.70
CA LEU A 219 26.44 -14.78 16.00
C LEU A 219 27.38 -13.58 16.13
N GLY A 220 27.12 -12.84 17.20
CA GLY A 220 27.84 -11.63 17.56
C GLY A 220 27.70 -11.35 19.04
N GLN A 221 27.87 -12.38 19.89
CA GLN A 221 28.26 -12.28 21.31
C GLN A 221 28.21 -13.67 21.98
N ARG A 222 29.19 -14.53 21.69
CA ARG A 222 29.58 -15.62 22.61
C ARG A 222 30.95 -16.16 22.26
N THR A 223 31.95 -15.30 22.38
CA THR A 223 33.35 -15.72 22.53
C THR A 223 33.94 -14.97 23.70
N GLY A 224 34.25 -15.70 24.77
CA GLY A 224 35.17 -15.20 25.79
C GLY A 224 34.80 -15.55 27.23
N LYS A 225 35.05 -16.81 27.61
CA LYS A 225 35.85 -17.22 28.79
C LYS A 225 35.34 -18.53 29.39
N LEU A 226 35.92 -19.64 28.94
CA LEU A 226 36.26 -20.78 29.82
C LEU A 226 37.60 -21.34 29.35
N LYS A 227 38.68 -20.74 29.84
CA LYS A 227 39.97 -21.38 30.15
C LYS A 227 40.14 -21.07 31.64
N GLY A 228 40.41 -21.96 32.57
CA GLY A 228 40.80 -23.36 32.55
C GLY A 228 41.47 -23.58 33.91
N SER A 229 41.11 -24.65 34.61
CA SER A 229 41.81 -25.14 35.80
C SER A 229 41.91 -26.65 35.69
N PRO A 230 43.11 -27.25 35.84
CA PRO A 230 43.25 -28.36 36.76
C PRO A 230 43.21 -27.86 38.21
#